data_AF-A0A3N4LBF9-F1
#
_entry.id   AF-A0A3N4LBF9-F1
#
_cell.length_a   1.000
_cell.length_b   1.000
_cell.length_c   1.000
_cell.angle_alpha   90.00
_cell.angle_beta   90.00
_cell.angle_gamma   90.00
#
_symmetry.space_group_name_H-M   'P 1'
#
loop_
_entity.id
_entity.type
_entity.pdbx_description
1 polymer ?
#
loop_
_entity_poly.entity_id
_entity_poly.type
_entity_poly.pdbx_seq_one_letter_code
_entity_poly.pdbx_strand_id
1 'polypeptide(L)'
;MGRVKAREEAAKARAKREGTIKKALDTIQAGIMSLRDAESAFEIPYSTLRGRLLGAKPHSIAHSKQQILTPTDEKAVVRLVTRLENCGFPPQIEH
;
A
#
# COMPACT_ATOMS: atom_id res chain seq x y z
N MET A 1 7.50 7.03 20.72
CA MET A 1 7.44 5.57 20.44
C MET A 1 6.03 5.04 20.05
N GLY A 2 4.90 5.55 20.57
CA GLY A 2 3.57 4.97 20.30
C GLY A 2 3.03 5.13 18.87
N ARG A 3 3.20 6.30 18.24
CA ARG A 3 2.66 6.59 16.89
C ARG A 3 3.31 5.76 15.77
N VAL A 4 4.57 5.35 15.96
CA VAL A 4 5.33 4.59 14.95
C VAL A 4 4.87 3.13 14.92
N LYS A 5 4.68 2.52 16.10
CA LYS A 5 4.16 1.16 16.25
C LYS A 5 2.75 1.01 15.68
N ALA A 6 1.85 1.95 15.98
CA ALA A 6 0.49 1.94 15.45
C ALA A 6 0.44 2.03 13.91
N ARG A 7 1.36 2.78 13.30
CA ARG A 7 1.48 2.86 11.83
C ARG A 7 1.97 1.54 11.22
N GLU A 8 2.92 0.88 11.87
CA GLU A 8 3.45 -0.41 11.43
C GLU A 8 2.39 -1.52 11.51
N GLU A 9 1.63 -1.58 12.60
CA GLU A 9 0.52 -2.53 12.76
C GLU A 9 -0.58 -2.29 11.72
N ALA A 10 -0.95 -1.03 11.49
CA ALA A 10 -1.90 -0.67 10.44
C ALA A 10 -1.38 -1.04 9.03
N ALA A 11 -0.07 -0.90 8.77
CA ALA A 11 0.55 -1.31 7.52
C ALA A 11 0.50 -2.83 7.34
N LYS A 12 0.80 -3.61 8.39
CA LYS A 12 0.68 -5.08 8.39
C LYS A 12 -0.76 -5.53 8.15
N ALA A 13 -1.74 -4.90 8.80
CA ALA A 13 -3.16 -5.19 8.60
C ALA A 13 -3.61 -4.92 7.15
N ARG A 14 -3.17 -3.81 6.55
CA ARG A 14 -3.43 -3.51 5.14
C ARG A 14 -2.79 -4.53 4.21
N ALA A 15 -1.52 -4.89 4.45
CA ALA A 15 -0.83 -5.90 3.65
C ALA A 15 -1.52 -7.27 3.71
N LYS A 16 -1.98 -7.67 4.91
CA LYS A 16 -2.77 -8.90 5.09
C LYS A 16 -4.07 -8.85 4.29
N ARG A 17 -4.81 -7.75 4.37
CA ARG A 17 -6.06 -7.54 3.61
C ARG A 17 -5.83 -7.62 2.10
N GLU A 18 -4.81 -6.95 1.58
CA GLU A 18 -4.47 -7.02 0.15
C GLU A 18 -4.05 -8.44 -0.27
N GLY A 19 -3.34 -9.16 0.60
CA GLY A 19 -3.01 -10.57 0.38
C GLY A 19 -4.26 -11.46 0.28
N THR A 20 -5.26 -11.25 1.14
CA THR A 20 -6.55 -11.98 1.06
C THR A 20 -7.29 -11.65 -0.23
N ILE A 21 -7.33 -10.37 -0.63
CA ILE A 21 -7.96 -9.95 -1.89
C ILE A 21 -7.29 -10.62 -3.09
N LYS A 22 -5.95 -10.66 -3.12
CA LYS A 22 -5.21 -11.31 -4.20
C LYS A 22 -5.55 -12.79 -4.29
N LYS A 23 -5.56 -13.51 -3.17
CA LYS A 23 -5.95 -14.94 -3.13
C LYS A 23 -7.36 -15.17 -3.67
N ALA A 24 -8.32 -14.33 -3.28
CA ALA A 24 -9.69 -14.42 -3.78
C ALA A 24 -9.74 -14.23 -5.30
N LEU A 25 -9.03 -13.23 -5.83
CA LEU A 25 -8.96 -12.99 -7.27
C LEU A 25 -8.31 -14.15 -8.02
N ASP A 26 -7.22 -14.72 -7.49
CA ASP A 26 -6.53 -15.86 -8.09
C ASP A 26 -7.49 -17.08 -8.18
N THR A 27 -8.29 -17.34 -7.14
CA THR A 27 -9.29 -18.43 -7.17
C THR A 27 -10.42 -18.20 -8.16
N ILE A 28 -10.85 -16.94 -8.34
CA ILE A 28 -11.87 -16.58 -9.34
C ILE A 28 -11.31 -16.73 -10.75
N GLN A 29 -10.08 -16.26 -10.99
CA GLN A 29 -9.41 -16.38 -12.29
C GLN A 29 -9.12 -17.84 -12.67
N ALA A 30 -8.81 -18.69 -11.68
CA ALA A 30 -8.68 -20.12 -11.88
C ALA A 30 -10.01 -20.85 -12.14
N GLY A 31 -11.16 -20.15 -12.06
CA GLY A 31 -12.48 -20.72 -12.29
C GLY A 31 -12.99 -21.61 -11.15
N ILE A 32 -12.33 -21.59 -9.99
CA ILE A 32 -12.66 -22.46 -8.83
C ILE A 32 -13.94 -21.98 -8.14
N MET A 33 -14.17 -20.65 -8.12
CA MET A 33 -15.30 -20.04 -7.41
C MET A 33 -15.81 -18.80 -8.14
N SER A 34 -17.11 -18.53 -8.02
CA SER A 34 -17.72 -17.31 -8.56
C SER A 34 -17.39 -16.09 -7.69
N LEU A 35 -17.64 -14.87 -8.20
CA LEU A 35 -17.48 -13.66 -7.38
C LEU A 35 -18.32 -13.68 -6.10
N ARG A 36 -19.52 -14.27 -6.14
CA ARG A 36 -20.45 -14.31 -5.00
C ARG A 36 -20.01 -15.34 -3.96
N ASP A 37 -19.45 -16.46 -4.41
CA ASP A 37 -18.88 -17.48 -3.52
C ASP A 37 -17.61 -16.96 -2.86
N ALA A 38 -16.76 -16.26 -3.62
CA ALA A 38 -15.55 -15.63 -3.10
C ALA A 38 -15.86 -14.50 -2.10
N GLU A 39 -16.96 -13.75 -2.30
CA GLU A 39 -17.43 -12.75 -1.33
C GLU A 39 -17.73 -13.40 0.03
N SER A 40 -18.43 -14.52 0.02
CA SER A 40 -18.78 -15.25 1.25
C SER A 40 -17.57 -15.96 1.87
N ALA A 41 -16.71 -16.57 1.05
CA ALA A 41 -15.57 -17.35 1.52
C ALA A 41 -14.41 -16.52 2.07
N PHE A 42 -14.16 -15.34 1.48
CA PHE A 42 -13.05 -14.46 1.88
C PHE A 42 -13.50 -13.22 2.66
N GLU A 43 -14.81 -13.03 2.87
CA GLU A 43 -15.41 -11.86 3.53
C GLU A 43 -15.02 -10.53 2.86
N ILE A 44 -14.94 -10.53 1.52
CA ILE A 44 -14.60 -9.35 0.73
C ILE A 44 -15.83 -8.91 -0.07
N PRO A 45 -16.26 -7.64 0.03
CA PRO A 45 -17.41 -7.16 -0.71
C PRO A 45 -17.31 -7.39 -2.22
N TYR A 46 -18.41 -7.80 -2.84
CA TYR A 46 -18.51 -8.04 -4.29
C TYR A 46 -17.98 -6.87 -5.13
N SER A 47 -18.34 -5.64 -4.74
CA SER A 47 -17.90 -4.42 -5.44
C SER A 47 -16.38 -4.25 -5.45
N THR A 48 -15.71 -4.69 -4.38
CA THR A 48 -14.24 -4.67 -4.27
C THR A 48 -13.64 -5.69 -5.22
N LEU A 49 -14.11 -6.93 -5.22
CA LEU A 49 -13.62 -7.99 -6.11
C LEU A 49 -13.84 -7.62 -7.58
N ARG A 50 -15.04 -7.16 -7.93
CA ARG A 50 -15.38 -6.71 -9.29
C ARG A 50 -14.50 -5.53 -9.73
N GLY A 51 -14.31 -4.53 -8.87
CA GLY A 51 -13.42 -3.40 -9.17
C GLY A 51 -11.98 -3.83 -9.43
N ARG A 52 -11.47 -4.78 -8.63
CA ARG A 52 -10.10 -5.31 -8.83
C ARG A 52 -9.95 -6.12 -10.11
N LEU A 53 -10.95 -6.91 -10.50
CA LEU A 53 -10.96 -7.61 -11.80
C LEU A 53 -10.94 -6.63 -12.99
N LEU A 54 -11.59 -5.47 -12.84
CA LEU A 54 -11.57 -4.40 -13.84
C LEU A 54 -10.28 -3.57 -13.82
N GLY A 55 -9.28 -3.94 -13.00
CA GLY A 55 -7.97 -3.28 -12.95
C GLY A 55 -7.84 -2.17 -11.92
N ALA A 56 -8.77 -2.03 -10.97
CA ALA A 56 -8.60 -1.09 -9.86
C ALA A 56 -7.34 -1.46 -9.04
N LYS A 57 -6.52 -0.45 -8.74
CA LYS A 57 -5.28 -0.62 -7.97
C LYS A 57 -5.53 -0.52 -6.47
N PRO A 58 -4.67 -1.13 -5.63
CA PRO A 58 -4.66 -0.84 -4.20
C PRO A 58 -4.50 0.65 -3.94
N HIS A 59 -5.16 1.16 -2.90
CA HIS A 59 -5.10 2.57 -2.54
C HIS A 59 -3.66 3.05 -2.28
N SER A 60 -2.80 2.17 -1.74
CA SER A 60 -1.37 2.44 -1.53
C SER A 60 -0.58 2.70 -2.82
N ILE A 61 -1.03 2.15 -3.95
CA ILE A 61 -0.35 2.26 -5.26
C ILE A 61 -1.11 3.22 -6.17
N ALA A 62 -2.38 3.51 -5.90
CA ALA A 62 -3.22 4.36 -6.74
C ALA A 62 -2.61 5.76 -6.96
N HIS A 63 -1.99 6.35 -5.94
CA HIS A 63 -1.33 7.65 -5.99
C HIS A 63 0.15 7.61 -6.41
N SER A 64 0.71 6.44 -6.75
CA SER A 64 2.14 6.35 -7.08
C SER A 64 2.54 7.21 -8.27
N LYS A 65 1.63 7.41 -9.24
CA LYS A 65 1.86 8.27 -10.42
C LYS A 65 1.82 9.76 -10.11
N GLN A 66 1.28 10.16 -8.97
CA GLN A 66 1.18 11.56 -8.54
C GLN A 66 2.34 11.97 -7.61
N GLN A 67 3.16 11.01 -7.17
CA GLN A 67 4.34 11.28 -6.38
C GLN A 67 5.46 11.82 -7.27
N ILE A 68 6.09 12.92 -6.84
CA ILE A 68 7.20 13.56 -7.55
C ILE A 68 8.48 12.72 -7.42
N LEU A 69 8.69 12.11 -6.25
CA LEU A 69 9.84 11.30 -5.93
C LEU A 69 9.47 9.81 -5.96
N THR A 70 10.36 8.97 -6.47
CA THR A 70 10.21 7.53 -6.27
C THR A 70 10.62 7.15 -4.83
N PRO A 71 10.17 5.99 -4.32
CA PRO A 71 10.60 5.54 -2.98
C PRO A 71 12.12 5.41 -2.82
N THR A 72 12.84 5.19 -3.91
CA THR A 72 14.32 5.16 -3.91
C THR A 72 14.89 6.56 -3.77
N ASP A 73 14.32 7.53 -4.48
CA ASP A 73 14.74 8.93 -4.41
C ASP A 73 14.45 9.52 -3.04
N GLU A 74 13.28 9.23 -2.46
CA GLU A 74 12.94 9.63 -1.09
C GLU A 74 14.00 9.14 -0.08
N LYS A 75 14.45 7.88 -0.19
CA LYS A 75 15.52 7.34 0.66
C LYS A 75 16.85 8.06 0.44
N ALA A 76 17.17 8.42 -0.81
CA ALA A 76 18.38 9.17 -1.12
C ALA A 76 18.34 10.57 -0.50
N VAL A 77 17.20 11.27 -0.60
CA VAL A 77 16.96 12.58 0.03
C VAL A 77 17.09 12.47 1.55
N VAL A 78 16.44 11.49 2.19
CA VAL A 78 16.54 11.29 3.65
C VAL A 78 17.99 11.07 4.07
N ARG A 79 18.73 10.20 3.38
CA ARG A 79 20.16 9.96 3.68
C ARG A 79 20.99 11.24 3.55
N LEU A 80 20.73 12.04 2.53
CA LEU A 80 21.41 13.30 2.30
C LEU A 80 21.11 14.32 3.39
N VAL A 81 19.83 14.50 3.75
CA VAL A 81 19.41 15.41 4.83
C VAL A 81 20.04 14.99 6.15
N THR A 82 19.98 13.71 6.53
CA THR A 82 20.62 13.21 7.76
C THR A 82 22.13 13.45 7.75
N ARG A 83 22.79 13.30 6.60
CA ARG A 83 24.22 13.62 6.47
C ARG A 83 24.48 15.10 6.69
N LEU A 84 23.67 15.98 6.11
CA LEU A 84 23.81 17.43 6.24
C LEU A 84 23.56 17.90 7.68
N GLU A 85 22.54 17.36 8.34
CA GLU A 85 22.27 17.61 9.77
C GLU A 85 23.49 17.24 10.63
N ASN A 86 24.09 16.07 10.38
CA ASN A 86 25.30 15.65 11.09
C ASN A 86 26.52 16.54 10.80
N CYS A 87 26.54 17.21 9.65
CA CYS A 87 27.57 18.19 9.30
C CYS A 87 27.26 19.61 9.80
N GLY A 88 26.19 19.81 10.58
CA GLY A 88 25.80 21.11 11.14
C GLY A 88 24.96 21.97 10.20
N PHE A 89 24.43 21.41 9.11
CA PHE A 89 23.54 22.08 8.16
C PHE A 89 22.13 21.50 8.25
N PRO A 90 21.28 22.01 9.17
CA PRO A 90 19.91 21.52 9.31
C PRO A 90 19.05 21.88 8.08
N PRO A 91 18.06 21.04 7.72
CA PRO A 91 17.18 21.30 6.60
C PRO A 91 16.36 22.57 6.84
N GLN A 92 16.33 23.44 5.83
CA GLN A 92 15.47 24.62 5.81
C GLN A 92 14.17 24.24 5.09
N ILE A 93 13.05 24.30 5.82
CA ILE A 93 11.73 24.04 5.27
C ILE A 93 11.09 25.40 5.00
N GLU A 94 10.90 25.74 3.74
CA GLU A 94 10.13 26.92 3.36
C GLU A 94 8.63 26.58 3.46
N HIS A 95 7.87 27.48 4.06
CA HIS A 95 6.43 27.34 4.31
C HIS A 95 5.60 28.06 3.25
#